data_AF-A0A842NSN7-F1
#
_entry.id   AF-A0A842NSN7-F1
#
_cell.length_a   1.000
_cell.length_b   1.000
_cell.length_c   1.000
_cell.angle_alpha   90.00
_cell.angle_beta   90.00
_cell.angle_gamma   90.00
#
_symmetry.space_group_name_H-M   'P 1'
#
loop_
_entity.id
_entity.type
_entity.pdbx_description
1 polymer ?
#
loop_
_entity_poly.entity_id
_entity_poly.type
_entity_poly.pdbx_seq_one_letter_code
_entity_poly.pdbx_strand_id
1 'polypeptide(L)'
;MKKIIFLLVLAVLITGCGESEEVIEEQETPPELDVPKVSFEDISVEELDNRYDGRIIEVEGTFLEGENEGMTFSRYDISYTVDGRDFRNYFLVELRPALDWVADNVPEDAVFLNWWDYGHMIRGYTGREVIIYSPSEDLLWSLASGKWDVGGSGDFATDEEITDVLFGLLFDIGRTKVVMDKYNADYVFVVGMDLTIFEHILINLGLYDDISEEERKEKIQESVLVGFLNEEEFEGFELVYSDDKVKIYKKS
;
A
#
# COMPACT_ATOMS: atom_id res chain seq x y z
N MET A 1 -25.47 18.19 -4.14
CA MET A 1 -25.99 17.57 -2.90
C MET A 1 -26.53 16.19 -3.25
N LYS A 2 -25.70 15.16 -3.16
CA LYS A 2 -26.12 13.77 -2.97
C LYS A 2 -24.91 13.04 -2.39
N LYS A 3 -25.12 12.53 -1.18
CA LYS A 3 -24.19 11.76 -0.35
C LYS A 3 -24.19 10.33 -0.84
N ILE A 4 -23.03 9.68 -0.87
CA ILE A 4 -22.96 8.22 -0.80
C ILE A 4 -21.98 7.94 0.34
N ILE A 5 -22.56 7.69 1.51
CA ILE A 5 -21.89 7.12 2.68
C ILE A 5 -22.25 5.65 2.64
N PHE A 6 -21.27 4.76 2.62
CA PHE A 6 -21.47 3.34 2.87
C PHE A 6 -20.46 2.88 3.91
N LEU A 7 -20.91 2.80 5.16
CA LEU A 7 -20.32 1.92 6.16
C LEU A 7 -21.26 1.83 7.36
N LEU A 8 -21.87 0.65 7.55
CA LEU A 8 -22.00 0.02 8.87
C LEU A 8 -22.62 -1.38 8.75
N VAL A 9 -21.82 -2.38 9.09
CA VAL A 9 -22.29 -3.63 9.68
C VAL A 9 -22.09 -3.52 11.19
N LEU A 10 -23.19 -3.55 11.95
CA LEU A 10 -23.24 -4.29 13.22
C LEU A 10 -24.69 -4.66 13.57
N ALA A 11 -24.91 -5.96 13.77
CA ALA A 11 -26.20 -6.58 14.04
C ALA A 11 -26.67 -6.43 15.49
N VAL A 12 -27.98 -6.38 15.73
CA VAL A 12 -28.77 -7.34 16.56
C VAL A 12 -30.28 -6.97 16.56
N LEU A 13 -31.07 -7.87 15.96
CA LEU A 13 -32.46 -8.32 16.21
C LEU A 13 -33.53 -7.32 16.71
N ILE A 14 -34.63 -7.19 15.95
CA ILE A 14 -36.01 -7.61 16.33
C ILE A 14 -36.90 -7.68 15.07
N THR A 15 -37.67 -8.77 15.02
CA THR A 15 -38.73 -9.21 14.11
C THR A 15 -39.48 -8.17 13.27
N GLY A 16 -39.52 -8.41 11.96
CA GLY A 16 -40.52 -7.84 11.05
C GLY A 16 -40.39 -8.43 9.65
N CYS A 17 -41.12 -9.50 9.37
CA CYS A 17 -41.31 -10.01 8.00
C CYS A 17 -42.02 -8.93 7.17
N GLY A 18 -41.26 -8.22 6.36
CA GLY A 18 -41.75 -7.45 5.22
C GLY A 18 -40.77 -7.65 4.09
N GLU A 19 -41.15 -8.42 3.08
CA GLU A 19 -40.42 -8.51 1.81
C GLU A 19 -40.50 -7.13 1.14
N SER A 20 -39.54 -6.25 1.42
CA SER A 20 -39.26 -5.12 0.56
C SER A 20 -38.31 -5.62 -0.53
N GLU A 21 -38.79 -5.62 -1.78
CA GLU A 21 -37.93 -5.74 -2.95
C GLU A 21 -36.94 -4.57 -2.92
N GLU A 22 -35.71 -4.83 -2.49
CA GLU A 22 -34.61 -3.88 -2.69
C GLU A 22 -34.41 -3.73 -4.20
N VAL A 23 -34.80 -2.58 -4.72
CA VAL A 23 -34.44 -2.14 -6.06
C VAL A 23 -32.94 -1.90 -6.04
N ILE A 24 -32.17 -2.90 -6.48
CA ILE A 24 -30.75 -2.76 -6.76
C ILE A 24 -30.66 -1.80 -7.95
N GLU A 25 -30.32 -0.54 -7.68
CA GLU A 25 -30.00 0.44 -8.71
C GLU A 25 -28.76 -0.09 -9.45
N GLU A 26 -28.89 -0.42 -10.74
CA GLU A 26 -27.75 -0.80 -11.58
C GLU A 26 -26.72 0.33 -11.52
N GLN A 27 -25.58 0.09 -10.88
CA GLN A 27 -24.48 1.06 -10.87
C GLN A 27 -24.00 1.23 -12.32
N GLU A 28 -24.05 2.47 -12.82
CA GLU A 28 -23.51 2.80 -14.13
C GLU A 28 -22.02 2.43 -14.16
N THR A 29 -21.63 1.59 -15.12
CA THR A 29 -20.22 1.28 -15.37
C THR A 29 -19.45 2.59 -15.57
N PRO A 30 -18.36 2.83 -14.83
CA PRO A 30 -17.56 4.05 -14.98
C PRO A 30 -17.16 4.26 -16.44
N PRO A 31 -17.09 5.51 -16.92
CA PRO A 31 -16.61 5.77 -18.28
C PRO A 31 -15.22 5.17 -18.44
N GLU A 32 -15.03 4.40 -19.51
CA GLU A 32 -13.73 3.82 -19.86
C GLU A 32 -12.73 4.96 -20.04
N LEU A 33 -11.74 5.03 -19.15
CA LEU A 33 -10.67 6.01 -19.28
C LEU A 33 -9.86 5.69 -20.53
N ASP A 34 -9.64 6.70 -21.38
CA ASP A 34 -8.78 6.62 -22.56
C ASP A 34 -7.32 6.52 -22.10
N VAL A 35 -6.93 5.32 -21.64
CA VAL A 35 -5.58 5.05 -21.18
C VAL A 35 -4.68 4.89 -22.40
N PRO A 36 -3.61 5.69 -22.54
CA PRO A 36 -2.71 5.59 -23.66
C PRO A 36 -2.22 4.14 -23.82
N LYS A 37 -2.23 3.65 -25.06
CA LYS A 37 -1.61 2.35 -25.35
C LYS A 37 -0.10 2.49 -25.23
N VAL A 38 0.53 1.60 -24.48
CA VAL A 38 1.97 1.58 -24.24
C VAL A 38 2.51 0.18 -24.54
N SER A 39 3.64 0.09 -25.24
CA SER A 39 4.43 -1.14 -25.33
C SER A 39 5.56 -1.11 -24.32
N PHE A 40 5.90 -2.27 -23.76
CA PHE A 40 7.00 -2.42 -22.81
C PHE A 40 8.01 -3.45 -23.31
N GLU A 41 9.30 -3.16 -23.11
CA GLU A 41 10.42 -4.07 -23.38
C GLU A 41 11.36 -4.11 -22.19
N ASP A 42 11.76 -5.33 -21.78
CA ASP A 42 12.72 -5.54 -20.70
C ASP A 42 14.14 -5.29 -21.26
N ILE A 43 14.84 -4.32 -20.68
CA ILE A 43 16.14 -3.84 -21.16
C ILE A 43 17.30 -4.53 -20.44
N SER A 44 17.20 -4.64 -19.12
CA SER A 44 18.21 -5.24 -18.28
C SER A 44 17.59 -5.94 -17.07
N VAL A 45 18.30 -6.94 -16.53
CA VAL A 45 17.87 -7.73 -15.37
C VAL A 45 19.03 -7.82 -14.39
N GLU A 46 18.78 -7.42 -13.15
CA GLU A 46 19.65 -7.57 -11.99
C GLU A 46 19.04 -8.64 -11.07
N GLU A 47 19.73 -9.78 -10.94
CA GLU A 47 19.33 -10.85 -10.01
C GLU A 47 19.69 -10.45 -8.56
N LEU A 48 18.76 -10.70 -7.64
CA LEU A 48 18.94 -10.47 -6.21
C LEU A 48 19.17 -11.80 -5.51
N ASP A 49 20.18 -11.86 -4.65
CA ASP A 49 20.51 -13.05 -3.85
C ASP A 49 19.61 -13.10 -2.61
N ASN A 50 18.34 -13.46 -2.80
CA ASN A 50 17.36 -13.58 -1.73
C ASN A 50 16.47 -14.82 -1.87
N ARG A 51 15.69 -15.14 -0.85
CA ARG A 51 14.90 -16.38 -0.79
C ARG A 51 13.72 -16.46 -1.77
N TYR A 52 13.37 -15.36 -2.45
CA TYR A 52 12.25 -15.29 -3.40
C TYR A 52 12.71 -15.12 -4.84
N ASP A 53 13.98 -15.44 -5.14
CA ASP A 53 14.53 -15.34 -6.50
C ASP A 53 14.26 -13.96 -7.14
N GLY A 54 14.41 -12.90 -6.33
CA GLY A 54 14.06 -11.53 -6.70
C GLY A 54 14.91 -10.98 -7.85
N ARG A 55 14.32 -10.09 -8.65
CA ARG A 55 14.95 -9.44 -9.80
C ARG A 55 14.50 -8.00 -9.95
N ILE A 56 15.45 -7.10 -10.23
CA ILE A 56 15.14 -5.76 -10.73
C ILE A 56 15.24 -5.76 -12.24
N ILE A 57 14.17 -5.30 -12.88
CA ILE A 57 14.04 -5.28 -14.35
C ILE A 57 13.94 -3.83 -14.78
N GLU A 58 14.89 -3.36 -15.57
CA GLU A 58 14.76 -2.09 -16.27
C GLU A 58 13.83 -2.27 -17.47
N VAL A 59 12.80 -1.44 -17.57
CA VAL A 59 11.76 -1.53 -18.60
C VAL A 59 11.73 -0.23 -19.39
N GLU A 60 11.79 -0.33 -20.71
CA GLU A 60 11.52 0.80 -21.61
C GLU A 60 10.06 0.73 -22.08
N GLY A 61 9.33 1.82 -21.87
CA GLY A 61 7.97 2.02 -22.35
C GLY A 61 7.95 2.96 -23.56
N THR A 62 7.12 2.67 -24.56
CA THR A 62 6.86 3.57 -25.69
C THR A 62 5.36 3.81 -25.83
N PHE A 63 4.95 5.09 -25.87
CA PHE A 63 3.56 5.45 -26.14
C PHE A 63 3.22 5.19 -27.61
N LEU A 64 2.14 4.44 -27.86
CA LEU A 64 1.75 3.99 -29.19
C LEU A 64 0.70 4.89 -29.86
N GLU A 65 -0.05 5.66 -29.08
CA GLU A 65 -1.14 6.52 -29.56
C GLU A 65 -1.25 7.77 -28.66
N GLY A 66 -1.86 8.84 -29.18
CA GLY A 66 -2.13 10.08 -28.45
C GLY A 66 -1.05 11.16 -28.63
N GLU A 67 -1.12 12.23 -27.83
CA GLU A 67 -0.22 13.39 -27.96
C GLU A 67 1.26 13.07 -27.72
N ASN A 68 1.54 11.94 -27.06
CA ASN A 68 2.89 11.49 -26.73
C ASN A 68 3.37 10.32 -27.62
N GLU A 69 2.70 10.02 -28.73
CA GLU A 69 3.07 8.91 -29.63
C GLU A 69 4.56 8.95 -30.00
N GLY A 70 5.25 7.81 -29.80
CA GLY A 70 6.67 7.64 -30.06
C GLY A 70 7.61 8.15 -28.96
N MET A 71 7.10 8.80 -27.91
CA MET A 71 7.90 9.15 -26.73
C MET A 71 8.25 7.87 -25.95
N THR A 72 9.52 7.73 -25.60
CA THR A 72 10.02 6.65 -24.75
C THR A 72 10.20 7.12 -23.31
N PHE A 73 10.06 6.20 -22.37
CA PHE A 73 10.37 6.41 -20.96
C PHE A 73 10.98 5.13 -20.38
N SER A 74 11.81 5.25 -19.36
CA SER A 74 12.28 4.09 -18.61
C SER A 74 11.66 4.04 -17.23
N ARG A 75 11.45 2.84 -16.73
CA ARG A 75 11.06 2.57 -15.34
C ARG A 75 11.74 1.29 -14.85
N TYR A 76 11.63 1.03 -13.56
CA TYR A 76 12.10 -0.23 -12.98
C TYR A 76 10.91 -1.00 -12.44
N ASP A 77 10.94 -2.32 -12.65
CA ASP A 77 10.01 -3.27 -12.06
C ASP A 77 10.79 -4.19 -11.10
N ILE A 78 10.11 -4.70 -10.07
CA ILE A 78 10.55 -5.81 -9.22
C ILE A 78 9.77 -7.05 -9.61
N SER A 79 10.46 -8.18 -9.80
CA SER A 79 9.85 -9.50 -10.00
C SER A 79 10.43 -10.51 -9.03
N TYR A 80 9.63 -11.47 -8.56
CA TYR A 80 10.04 -12.47 -7.58
C TYR A 80 9.05 -13.64 -7.54
N THR A 81 9.44 -14.77 -6.97
CA THR A 81 8.63 -15.99 -6.88
C THR A 81 8.43 -16.39 -5.41
N VAL A 82 7.17 -16.61 -5.00
CA VAL A 82 6.83 -17.14 -3.68
C VAL A 82 5.91 -18.34 -3.85
N ASP A 83 6.29 -19.48 -3.25
CA ASP A 83 5.53 -20.74 -3.32
C ASP A 83 5.15 -21.17 -4.75
N GLY A 84 6.03 -20.88 -5.71
CA GLY A 84 5.83 -21.19 -7.14
C GLY A 84 4.88 -20.26 -7.89
N ARG A 85 4.46 -19.14 -7.27
CA ARG A 85 3.74 -18.04 -7.93
C ARG A 85 4.71 -16.89 -8.21
N ASP A 86 4.72 -16.44 -9.46
CA ASP A 86 5.51 -15.29 -9.88
C ASP A 86 4.74 -13.99 -9.65
N PHE A 87 5.46 -12.98 -9.20
CA PHE A 87 4.98 -11.63 -8.99
C PHE A 87 5.79 -10.63 -9.83
N ARG A 88 5.15 -9.54 -10.26
CA ARG A 88 5.78 -8.38 -10.89
C ARG A 88 5.05 -7.10 -10.50
N ASN A 89 5.79 -6.10 -10.06
CA ASN A 89 5.26 -4.78 -9.74
C ASN A 89 6.30 -3.69 -10.03
N TYR A 90 5.91 -2.43 -9.92
CA TYR A 90 6.80 -1.29 -10.05
C TYR A 90 7.85 -1.25 -8.93
N PHE A 91 9.03 -0.69 -9.22
CA PHE A 91 10.13 -0.52 -8.28
C PHE A 91 10.59 0.95 -8.22
N LEU A 92 10.58 1.50 -7.01
CA LEU A 92 11.12 2.84 -6.71
C LEU A 92 12.61 2.73 -6.41
N VAL A 93 13.46 3.17 -7.34
CA VAL A 93 14.92 3.12 -7.20
C VAL A 93 15.42 3.90 -5.99
N GLU A 94 14.70 4.95 -5.61
CA GLU A 94 14.99 5.79 -4.45
C GLU A 94 14.91 5.05 -3.12
N LEU A 95 14.17 3.93 -3.05
CA LEU A 95 14.07 3.11 -1.84
C LEU A 95 15.20 2.08 -1.72
N ARG A 96 16.03 1.94 -2.75
CA ARG A 96 17.12 0.95 -2.79
C ARG A 96 18.05 1.02 -1.55
N PRO A 97 18.51 2.18 -1.08
CA PRO A 97 19.40 2.24 0.09
C PRO A 97 18.78 1.62 1.36
N ALA A 98 17.47 1.83 1.58
CA ALA A 98 16.76 1.25 2.71
C ALA A 98 16.55 -0.26 2.53
N LEU A 99 16.22 -0.69 1.32
CA LEU A 99 16.02 -2.11 0.99
C LEU A 99 17.33 -2.91 1.08
N ASP A 100 18.46 -2.33 0.65
CA ASP A 100 19.80 -2.91 0.86
C ASP A 100 20.09 -3.10 2.36
N TRP A 101 19.78 -2.09 3.18
CA TRP A 101 19.95 -2.21 4.62
C TRP A 101 19.08 -3.31 5.22
N VAL A 102 17.80 -3.40 4.82
CA VAL A 102 16.92 -4.50 5.24
C VAL A 102 17.51 -5.84 4.80
N ALA A 103 18.02 -5.92 3.57
CA ALA A 103 18.60 -7.13 3.01
C ALA A 103 19.76 -7.66 3.86
N ASP A 104 20.59 -6.77 4.40
CA ASP A 104 21.80 -7.12 5.13
C ASP A 104 21.59 -7.28 6.65
N ASN A 105 20.59 -6.60 7.25
CA ASN A 105 20.53 -6.42 8.71
C ASN A 105 19.29 -7.02 9.39
N VAL A 106 18.27 -7.40 8.63
CA VAL A 106 17.00 -7.87 9.19
C VAL A 106 16.90 -9.40 9.09
N PRO A 107 16.40 -10.13 10.10
CA PRO A 107 16.17 -11.57 9.97
C PRO A 107 15.30 -11.93 8.74
N GLU A 108 15.55 -13.08 8.12
CA GLU A 108 14.79 -13.51 6.93
C GLU A 108 13.31 -13.76 7.24
N ASP A 109 12.98 -14.16 8.46
CA ASP A 109 11.62 -14.44 8.93
C ASP A 109 10.87 -13.21 9.45
N ALA A 110 11.50 -12.03 9.42
CA ALA A 110 10.88 -10.80 9.90
C ALA A 110 9.67 -10.38 9.03
N VAL A 111 8.65 -9.82 9.69
CA VAL A 111 7.44 -9.28 9.05
C VAL A 111 7.37 -7.76 9.26
N PHE A 112 7.05 -7.03 8.19
CA PHE A 112 6.94 -5.57 8.19
C PHE A 112 5.49 -5.08 8.18
N LEU A 113 5.21 -4.05 9.00
CA LEU A 113 4.09 -3.13 8.83
C LEU A 113 4.51 -1.99 7.90
N ASN A 114 3.83 -1.87 6.76
CA ASN A 114 4.08 -0.85 5.72
C ASN A 114 2.80 -0.58 4.93
N TRP A 115 2.76 0.51 4.17
CA TRP A 115 1.72 0.72 3.17
C TRP A 115 1.93 -0.21 1.95
N TRP A 116 0.84 -0.64 1.30
CA TRP A 116 0.88 -1.71 0.28
C TRP A 116 1.74 -1.38 -0.94
N ASP A 117 1.87 -0.11 -1.30
CA ASP A 117 2.68 0.35 -2.44
C ASP A 117 4.12 -0.18 -2.40
N TYR A 118 4.69 -0.38 -1.21
CA TYR A 118 6.06 -0.87 -1.03
C TYR A 118 6.16 -2.36 -0.72
N GLY A 119 5.03 -3.04 -0.52
CA GLY A 119 5.05 -4.43 -0.05
C GLY A 119 5.73 -5.37 -1.05
N HIS A 120 5.48 -5.20 -2.35
CA HIS A 120 6.19 -5.93 -3.39
C HIS A 120 7.69 -5.64 -3.42
N MET A 121 8.09 -4.39 -3.16
CA MET A 121 9.51 -4.00 -3.14
C MET A 121 10.20 -4.62 -1.94
N ILE A 122 9.61 -4.59 -0.75
CA ILE A 122 10.16 -5.25 0.44
C ILE A 122 10.26 -6.76 0.20
N ARG A 123 9.17 -7.42 -0.21
CA ARG A 123 9.17 -8.87 -0.46
C ARG A 123 10.14 -9.27 -1.56
N GLY A 124 10.02 -8.68 -2.74
CA GLY A 124 10.82 -9.07 -3.89
C GLY A 124 12.29 -8.68 -3.76
N TYR A 125 12.60 -7.51 -3.18
CA TYR A 125 13.97 -7.05 -3.07
C TYR A 125 14.73 -7.74 -1.94
N THR A 126 14.07 -7.86 -0.79
CA THR A 126 14.73 -8.31 0.44
C THR A 126 14.40 -9.75 0.79
N GLY A 127 13.33 -10.32 0.24
CA GLY A 127 12.84 -11.64 0.65
C GLY A 127 12.13 -11.65 2.01
N ARG A 128 11.88 -10.50 2.68
CA ARG A 128 11.15 -10.45 3.97
C ARG A 128 9.64 -10.40 3.73
N GLU A 129 8.85 -10.76 4.74
CA GLU A 129 7.39 -10.71 4.63
C GLU A 129 6.82 -9.36 5.08
N VAL A 130 5.59 -9.09 4.66
CA VAL A 130 4.86 -7.85 4.95
C VAL A 130 3.42 -8.18 5.34
N ILE A 131 2.77 -7.31 6.10
CA ILE A 131 1.35 -7.48 6.43
C ILE A 131 0.49 -7.37 5.17
N ILE A 132 0.75 -6.38 4.31
CA ILE A 132 0.08 -6.20 3.03
C ILE A 132 1.07 -5.85 1.92
N TYR A 133 0.82 -6.36 0.72
CA TYR A 133 1.53 -6.01 -0.52
C TYR A 133 0.60 -5.64 -1.67
N SER A 134 -0.71 -5.71 -1.44
CA SER A 134 -1.74 -5.40 -2.40
C SER A 134 -2.81 -4.52 -1.75
N PRO A 135 -3.57 -3.74 -2.53
CA PRO A 135 -4.71 -2.99 -2.02
C PRO A 135 -5.89 -3.93 -1.73
N SER A 136 -6.95 -3.44 -1.09
CA SER A 136 -8.26 -4.08 -1.23
C SER A 136 -8.93 -3.62 -2.53
N GLU A 137 -9.86 -4.44 -3.02
CA GLU A 137 -10.60 -4.14 -4.24
C GLU A 137 -11.36 -2.80 -4.12
N ASP A 138 -12.10 -2.61 -3.03
CA ASP A 138 -12.87 -1.39 -2.76
C ASP A 138 -11.97 -0.14 -2.70
N LEU A 139 -10.83 -0.24 -1.99
CA LEU A 139 -9.88 0.86 -1.91
C LEU A 139 -9.31 1.21 -3.29
N LEU A 140 -8.91 0.20 -4.08
CA LEU A 140 -8.38 0.42 -5.42
C LEU A 140 -9.41 1.12 -6.33
N TRP A 141 -10.67 0.70 -6.28
CA TRP A 141 -11.74 1.33 -7.05
C TRP A 141 -11.91 2.80 -6.69
N SER A 142 -11.80 3.15 -5.41
CA SER A 142 -11.91 4.54 -4.95
C SER A 142 -10.72 5.43 -5.33
N LEU A 143 -9.49 4.88 -5.35
CA LEU A 143 -8.27 5.68 -5.51
C LEU A 143 -7.69 5.71 -6.93
N ALA A 144 -7.69 4.57 -7.62
CA ALA A 144 -6.82 4.35 -8.77
C ALA A 144 -7.57 3.88 -10.03
N SER A 145 -8.89 4.07 -10.07
CA SER A 145 -9.74 3.65 -11.20
C SER A 145 -9.69 2.14 -11.52
N GLY A 146 -9.37 1.31 -10.53
CA GLY A 146 -9.61 -0.13 -10.56
C GLY A 146 -8.64 -1.01 -11.36
N LYS A 147 -7.42 -0.53 -11.69
CA LYS A 147 -6.46 -1.38 -12.43
C LYS A 147 -5.47 -2.06 -11.48
N TRP A 148 -5.71 -3.33 -11.21
CA TRP A 148 -4.80 -4.23 -10.52
C TRP A 148 -4.73 -5.56 -11.27
N ASP A 149 -3.52 -6.03 -11.55
CA ASP A 149 -3.32 -7.31 -12.21
C ASP A 149 -3.24 -8.42 -11.16
N VAL A 150 -4.35 -9.08 -10.87
CA VAL A 150 -4.37 -10.20 -9.90
C VAL A 150 -3.43 -11.34 -10.32
N GLY A 151 -3.21 -11.52 -11.63
CA GLY A 151 -2.33 -12.56 -12.17
C GLY A 151 -0.86 -12.28 -11.88
N GLY A 152 -0.40 -11.06 -12.14
CA GLY A 152 1.00 -10.64 -11.98
C GLY A 152 1.33 -9.97 -10.64
N SER A 153 0.42 -9.22 -10.04
CA SER A 153 0.63 -8.48 -8.79
C SER A 153 0.06 -9.19 -7.56
N GLY A 154 -0.66 -10.30 -7.72
CA GLY A 154 -1.16 -11.07 -6.58
C GLY A 154 -2.60 -10.74 -6.19
N ASP A 155 -3.12 -11.47 -5.21
CA ASP A 155 -4.51 -11.32 -4.78
C ASP A 155 -4.71 -10.04 -3.97
N PHE A 156 -5.94 -9.51 -3.95
CA PHE A 156 -6.28 -8.36 -3.12
C PHE A 156 -6.12 -8.67 -1.64
N ALA A 157 -5.65 -7.67 -0.88
CA ALA A 157 -5.73 -7.70 0.58
C ALA A 157 -7.20 -7.59 1.02
N THR A 158 -7.50 -8.16 2.17
CA THR A 158 -8.82 -8.00 2.79
C THR A 158 -9.00 -6.58 3.31
N ASP A 159 -10.25 -6.11 3.40
CA ASP A 159 -10.53 -4.79 3.99
C ASP A 159 -10.10 -4.71 5.46
N GLU A 160 -10.12 -5.84 6.17
CA GLU A 160 -9.63 -5.92 7.54
C GLU A 160 -8.13 -5.65 7.62
N GLU A 161 -7.33 -6.28 6.75
CA GLU A 161 -5.88 -6.05 6.67
C GLU A 161 -5.56 -4.60 6.30
N ILE A 162 -6.24 -4.06 5.29
CA ILE A 162 -6.08 -2.66 4.88
C ILE A 162 -6.43 -1.70 6.01
N THR A 163 -7.57 -1.92 6.67
CA THR A 163 -8.02 -1.09 7.79
C THR A 163 -7.06 -1.17 8.96
N ASP A 164 -6.56 -2.35 9.29
CA ASP A 164 -5.59 -2.53 10.36
C ASP A 164 -4.28 -1.81 10.06
N VAL A 165 -3.73 -1.95 8.86
CA VAL A 165 -2.49 -1.26 8.47
C VAL A 165 -2.70 0.26 8.47
N LEU A 166 -3.78 0.74 7.86
CA LEU A 166 -4.15 2.16 7.84
C LEU A 166 -4.22 2.71 9.27
N PHE A 167 -4.93 2.02 10.16
CA PHE A 167 -5.10 2.49 11.53
C PHE A 167 -3.85 2.32 12.38
N GLY A 168 -3.06 1.28 12.13
CA GLY A 168 -1.77 1.05 12.77
C GLY A 168 -0.74 2.13 12.44
N LEU A 169 -0.84 2.77 11.28
CA LEU A 169 0.03 3.86 10.87
C LEU A 169 -0.53 5.25 11.22
N LEU A 170 -1.85 5.45 11.27
CA LEU A 170 -2.43 6.79 11.44
C LEU A 170 -2.84 7.19 12.86
N PHE A 171 -3.10 6.25 13.76
CA PHE A 171 -3.58 6.58 15.11
C PHE A 171 -2.41 6.69 16.09
N ASP A 172 -2.56 6.15 17.30
CA ASP A 172 -1.54 6.17 18.34
C ASP A 172 -0.67 4.91 18.32
N ILE A 173 0.48 5.02 18.98
CA ILE A 173 1.46 3.92 19.10
C ILE A 173 0.88 2.64 19.71
N GLY A 174 -0.15 2.74 20.56
CA GLY A 174 -0.85 1.59 21.12
C GLY A 174 -1.59 0.81 20.04
N ARG A 175 -2.23 1.50 19.09
CA ARG A 175 -2.88 0.87 17.93
C ARG A 175 -1.85 0.20 17.02
N THR A 176 -0.70 0.84 16.77
CA THR A 176 0.42 0.24 16.01
C THR A 176 0.84 -1.08 16.62
N LYS A 177 1.08 -1.14 17.94
CA LYS A 177 1.47 -2.38 18.65
C LYS A 177 0.43 -3.48 18.49
N VAL A 178 -0.85 -3.17 18.68
CA VAL A 178 -1.94 -4.15 18.53
C VAL A 178 -1.97 -4.75 17.13
N VAL A 179 -1.80 -3.93 16.10
CA VAL A 179 -1.75 -4.40 14.70
C VAL A 179 -0.52 -5.27 14.48
N MET A 180 0.66 -4.81 14.89
CA MET A 180 1.89 -5.59 14.74
C MET A 180 1.83 -6.92 15.50
N ASP A 181 1.23 -6.96 16.69
CA ASP A 181 1.05 -8.20 17.44
C ASP A 181 0.07 -9.16 16.74
N LYS A 182 -1.01 -8.63 16.14
CA LYS A 182 -1.98 -9.44 15.38
C LYS A 182 -1.33 -10.20 14.22
N TYR A 183 -0.42 -9.55 13.50
CA TYR A 183 0.23 -10.10 12.30
C TYR A 183 1.65 -10.62 12.54
N ASN A 184 2.11 -10.67 13.80
CA ASN A 184 3.49 -11.01 14.18
C ASN A 184 4.53 -10.15 13.44
N ALA A 185 4.26 -8.86 13.25
CA ALA A 185 5.21 -7.92 12.68
C ALA A 185 6.26 -7.47 13.71
N ASP A 186 7.50 -7.38 13.22
CA ASP A 186 8.70 -7.02 13.96
C ASP A 186 9.18 -5.60 13.63
N TYR A 187 8.87 -5.11 12.43
CA TYR A 187 9.36 -3.84 11.92
C TYR A 187 8.23 -2.97 11.38
N VAL A 188 8.42 -1.65 11.43
CA VAL A 188 7.62 -0.65 10.74
C VAL A 188 8.50 -0.01 9.68
N PHE A 189 8.02 0.05 8.43
CA PHE A 189 8.70 0.72 7.32
C PHE A 189 7.79 1.84 6.81
N VAL A 190 8.22 3.08 7.00
CA VAL A 190 7.47 4.27 6.56
C VAL A 190 8.28 5.08 5.56
N VAL A 191 7.58 5.66 4.59
CA VAL A 191 8.16 6.49 3.52
C VAL A 191 7.56 7.89 3.60
N GLY A 192 8.34 8.94 3.35
CA GLY A 192 7.86 10.32 3.42
C GLY A 192 6.65 10.63 2.53
N MET A 193 6.46 9.88 1.44
CA MET A 193 5.29 10.00 0.55
C MET A 193 3.98 9.53 1.20
N ASP A 194 4.05 8.72 2.25
CA ASP A 194 2.90 8.14 2.93
C ASP A 194 1.94 9.22 3.43
N LEU A 195 2.45 10.38 3.87
CA LEU A 195 1.61 11.48 4.34
C LEU A 195 0.65 11.99 3.26
N THR A 196 1.14 12.13 2.03
CA THR A 196 0.30 12.56 0.92
C THR A 196 -0.72 11.48 0.55
N ILE A 197 -0.29 10.22 0.54
CA ILE A 197 -1.13 9.07 0.23
C ILE A 197 -2.28 8.94 1.25
N PHE A 198 -1.98 9.03 2.54
CA PHE A 198 -2.97 8.90 3.60
C PHE A 198 -3.95 10.06 3.67
N GLU A 199 -3.55 11.29 3.35
CA GLU A 199 -4.49 12.39 3.20
C GLU A 199 -5.57 12.06 2.15
N HIS A 200 -5.16 11.51 0.99
CA HIS A 200 -6.09 11.10 -0.06
C HIS A 200 -6.96 9.90 0.35
N ILE A 201 -6.39 8.91 1.03
CA ILE A 201 -7.14 7.72 1.49
C ILE A 201 -8.24 8.12 2.46
N LEU A 202 -7.92 8.95 3.45
CA LEU A 202 -8.90 9.38 4.46
C LEU A 202 -10.11 10.07 3.81
N ILE A 203 -9.84 10.97 2.85
CA ILE A 203 -10.89 11.65 2.08
C ILE A 203 -11.75 10.66 1.30
N ASN A 204 -11.15 9.69 0.62
CA ASN A 204 -11.89 8.74 -0.21
C ASN A 204 -12.68 7.71 0.61
N LEU A 205 -12.21 7.36 1.81
CA LEU A 205 -12.92 6.48 2.74
C LEU A 205 -14.04 7.18 3.52
N GLY A 206 -14.23 8.49 3.32
CA GLY A 206 -15.18 9.29 4.10
C GLY A 206 -14.81 9.39 5.58
N LEU A 207 -13.57 9.00 5.93
CA LEU A 207 -13.02 9.20 7.26
C LEU A 207 -12.72 10.70 7.36
N TYR A 208 -13.31 11.37 8.34
CA TYR A 208 -13.23 12.83 8.53
C TYR A 208 -14.11 13.68 7.59
N ASP A 209 -15.17 13.10 7.01
CA ASP A 209 -16.20 13.86 6.27
C ASP A 209 -16.93 14.91 7.13
N ASP A 210 -16.88 14.77 8.45
CA ASP A 210 -17.55 15.62 9.43
C ASP A 210 -16.67 16.76 9.98
N ILE A 211 -15.38 16.81 9.61
CA ILE A 211 -14.44 17.83 10.07
C ILE A 211 -13.88 18.68 8.91
N SER A 212 -13.28 19.82 9.23
CA SER A 212 -12.69 20.70 8.21
C SER A 212 -11.40 20.12 7.62
N GLU A 213 -10.96 20.63 6.47
CA GLU A 213 -9.67 20.26 5.88
C GLU A 213 -8.50 20.57 6.83
N GLU A 214 -8.56 21.71 7.53
CA GLU A 214 -7.55 22.10 8.52
C GLU A 214 -7.52 21.12 9.70
N GLU A 215 -8.68 20.74 10.23
CA GLU A 215 -8.75 19.78 11.34
C GLU A 215 -8.26 18.39 10.90
N ARG A 216 -8.57 17.97 9.66
CA ARG A 216 -8.04 16.71 9.11
C ARG A 216 -6.52 16.74 8.97
N LYS A 217 -5.96 17.84 8.48
CA LYS A 217 -4.50 18.03 8.39
C LYS A 217 -3.86 18.00 9.77
N GLU A 218 -4.46 18.67 10.76
CA GLU A 218 -4.00 18.64 12.16
C GLU A 218 -3.99 17.21 12.70
N LYS A 219 -5.05 16.43 12.50
CA LYS A 219 -5.11 15.02 12.91
C LYS A 219 -4.05 14.15 12.25
N ILE A 220 -3.77 14.35 10.96
CA ILE A 220 -2.68 13.64 10.26
C ILE A 220 -1.32 14.05 10.87
N GLN A 221 -1.13 15.34 11.20
CA GLN A 221 0.09 15.82 11.86
C GLN A 221 0.30 15.24 13.26
N GLU A 222 -0.78 14.86 13.95
CA GLU A 222 -0.74 14.19 15.26
C GLU A 222 -0.58 12.66 15.19
N SER A 223 -0.53 12.09 13.98
CA SER A 223 -0.44 10.63 13.79
C SER A 223 0.90 10.04 14.20
N VAL A 224 0.90 8.77 14.59
CA VAL A 224 2.13 8.00 14.83
C VAL A 224 3.01 7.91 13.57
N LEU A 225 2.43 7.90 12.36
CA LEU A 225 3.18 7.99 11.11
C LEU A 225 4.06 9.25 11.05
N VAL A 226 3.51 10.41 11.41
CA VAL A 226 4.29 11.66 11.44
C VAL A 226 5.41 11.58 12.46
N GLY A 227 5.14 11.01 13.64
CA GLY A 227 6.19 10.79 14.63
C GLY A 227 7.28 9.83 14.15
N PHE A 228 6.95 8.73 13.47
CA PHE A 228 7.95 7.85 12.86
C PHE A 228 8.78 8.59 11.80
N LEU A 229 8.13 9.38 10.91
CA LEU A 229 8.83 10.16 9.89
C LEU A 229 9.74 11.25 10.47
N ASN A 230 9.38 11.79 11.63
CA ASN A 230 10.15 12.79 12.37
C ASN A 230 11.16 12.20 13.35
N GLU A 231 11.41 10.89 13.30
CA GLU A 231 12.38 10.21 14.16
C GLU A 231 12.06 10.30 15.66
N GLU A 232 10.78 10.38 16.02
CA GLU A 232 10.34 10.43 17.42
C GLU A 232 10.63 9.13 18.16
N GLU A 233 10.88 9.25 19.47
CA GLU A 233 11.08 8.12 20.36
C GLU A 233 9.73 7.58 20.84
N PHE A 234 9.50 6.29 20.63
CA PHE A 234 8.31 5.59 21.09
C PHE A 234 8.69 4.45 22.02
N GLU A 235 8.03 4.36 23.19
CA GLU A 235 8.24 3.23 24.09
C GLU A 235 7.96 1.90 23.37
N GLY A 236 8.94 0.99 23.36
CA GLY A 236 8.83 -0.32 22.70
C GLY A 236 9.16 -0.30 21.20
N PHE A 237 9.72 0.79 20.69
CA PHE A 237 10.24 0.88 19.33
C PHE A 237 11.64 1.48 19.31
N GLU A 238 12.51 0.96 18.45
CA GLU A 238 13.87 1.43 18.23
C GLU A 238 14.00 1.87 16.77
N LEU A 239 14.42 3.11 16.51
CA LEU A 239 14.79 3.55 15.16
C LEU A 239 16.08 2.83 14.75
N VAL A 240 16.00 1.97 13.73
CA VAL A 240 17.13 1.12 13.28
C VAL A 240 17.70 1.54 11.94
N TYR A 241 16.94 2.29 11.14
CA TYR A 241 17.39 2.88 9.88
C TYR A 241 16.72 4.23 9.63
N SER A 242 17.47 5.16 9.04
CA SER A 242 16.95 6.46 8.62
C SER A 242 17.75 7.02 7.44
N ASP A 243 17.04 7.42 6.38
CA ASP A 243 17.55 8.31 5.33
C ASP A 243 16.55 9.45 5.06
N ASP A 244 16.69 10.21 3.96
CA ASP A 244 15.80 11.33 3.65
C ASP A 244 14.39 10.90 3.17
N LYS A 245 14.18 9.62 2.86
CA LYS A 245 12.95 9.06 2.31
C LYS A 245 12.26 8.07 3.25
N VAL A 246 13.04 7.24 3.95
CA VAL A 246 12.59 6.06 4.67
C VAL A 246 13.06 6.10 6.11
N LYS A 247 12.15 5.71 7.01
CA LYS A 247 12.48 5.39 8.41
C LYS A 247 12.05 3.96 8.68
N ILE A 248 12.88 3.21 9.41
CA ILE A 248 12.56 1.85 9.84
C ILE A 248 12.69 1.77 11.35
N TYR A 249 11.62 1.33 11.98
CA TYR A 249 11.56 1.08 13.41
C TYR A 249 11.45 -0.42 13.68
N LYS A 250 12.15 -0.90 14.70
CA LYS A 250 12.04 -2.27 15.20
C LYS A 250 11.21 -2.28 16.49
N LYS A 251 10.24 -3.18 16.58
CA LYS A 251 9.47 -3.45 17.80
C LYS A 251 10.36 -4.22 18.79
N SER A 252 10.44 -3.73 20.03
CA SER A 252 11.24 -4.32 21.13
C SER A 252 10.51 -5.43 21.89
#